data_AF-A0AA88V7J3-F1
#
_entry.id   AF-A0AA88V7J3-F1
#
_cell.length_a   1.000
_cell.length_b   1.000
_cell.length_c   1.000
_cell.angle_alpha   90.00
_cell.angle_beta   90.00
_cell.angle_gamma   90.00
#
_symmetry.space_group_name_H-M   'P 1'
#
loop_
_entity.id
_entity.type
_entity.pdbx_description
1 polymer ?
#
loop_
_entity_poly.entity_id
_entity_poly.type
_entity_poly.pdbx_seq_one_letter_code
_entity_poly.pdbx_strand_id
1 'polypeptide(L)'
;MGKIGLFDVEKHFAFYGAYHSNPVNIFIHMLFVWPILFTFLMLLHFTPPLFSISQFGLENNTVIVFNFGFLFTLVYALFYVLFDKKAGSVAALLCFACWVVSSCLGNYLGYSVAWKELHLEKSWCPSFNLIGYFALDNCSAVGVVSPQSGTEVVLAAQLICWTGQFLGHGLFEKRAPALLDNLAQAFLMAPFFVLLEALQMLFNYEPYPGFHSNVKARVEADIKEWQEKKQKKIS
;
A
#
# COMPACT_ATOMS: atom_id res chain seq x y z
N MET A 1 -16.43 17.44 -21.67
CA MET A 1 -15.54 16.62 -22.53
C MET A 1 -14.94 15.52 -21.67
N GLY A 2 -15.24 14.26 -21.96
CA GLY A 2 -14.61 13.13 -21.28
C GLY A 2 -13.10 13.15 -21.52
N LYS A 3 -12.31 12.97 -20.45
CA LYS A 3 -10.86 12.81 -20.57
C LYS A 3 -10.58 11.55 -21.39
N ILE A 4 -9.59 11.60 -22.27
CA ILE A 4 -9.22 10.47 -23.13
C ILE A 4 -7.95 9.78 -22.60
N GLY A 5 -7.84 8.46 -22.79
CA GLY A 5 -6.64 7.70 -22.46
C GLY A 5 -6.50 7.37 -20.97
N LEU A 6 -5.28 7.44 -20.43
CA LEU A 6 -4.92 7.05 -19.05
C LEU A 6 -5.74 7.78 -17.96
N PHE A 7 -6.24 8.98 -18.27
CA PHE A 7 -7.00 9.80 -17.33
C PHE A 7 -8.52 9.69 -17.50
N ASP A 8 -9.00 8.70 -18.24
CA ASP A 8 -10.42 8.39 -18.39
C ASP A 8 -10.92 7.64 -17.14
N VAL A 9 -11.35 8.41 -16.14
CA VAL A 9 -11.84 7.88 -14.85
C VAL A 9 -13.02 6.93 -15.06
N GLU A 10 -13.95 7.26 -15.96
CA GLU A 10 -15.14 6.46 -16.22
C GLU A 10 -14.77 5.09 -16.78
N LYS A 11 -13.89 5.05 -17.79
CA LYS A 11 -13.42 3.79 -18.36
C LYS A 11 -12.71 2.92 -17.33
N HIS A 12 -11.77 3.49 -16.58
CA HIS A 12 -10.99 2.70 -15.62
C HIS A 12 -11.82 2.27 -14.40
N PHE A 13 -12.74 3.11 -13.95
CA PHE A 13 -13.65 2.76 -12.85
C PHE A 13 -14.69 1.72 -13.29
N ALA A 14 -15.18 1.77 -14.54
CA ALA A 14 -16.02 0.71 -15.09
C ALA A 14 -15.28 -0.62 -15.19
N PHE A 15 -14.02 -0.62 -15.65
CA PHE A 15 -13.20 -1.84 -15.64
C PHE A 15 -13.02 -2.37 -14.21
N TYR A 16 -12.81 -1.49 -13.22
CA TYR A 16 -12.75 -1.87 -11.82
C TYR A 16 -14.07 -2.55 -11.39
N GLY A 17 -15.22 -1.93 -11.64
CA GLY A 17 -16.53 -2.49 -11.28
C GLY A 17 -16.83 -3.84 -11.97
N ALA A 18 -16.36 -4.04 -13.20
CA ALA A 18 -16.53 -5.31 -13.92
C ALA A 18 -15.71 -6.48 -13.33
N TYR A 19 -14.70 -6.18 -12.51
CA TYR A 19 -13.91 -7.17 -11.76
C TYR A 19 -14.32 -7.30 -10.29
N HIS A 20 -15.09 -6.34 -9.78
CA HIS A 20 -15.53 -6.27 -8.38
C HIS A 20 -17.03 -6.01 -8.34
N SER A 21 -17.80 -7.03 -8.68
CA SER A 21 -19.26 -6.95 -8.76
C SER A 21 -19.96 -7.46 -7.51
N ASN A 22 -19.29 -8.31 -6.72
CA ASN A 22 -19.84 -8.87 -5.51
C ASN A 22 -19.66 -7.89 -4.33
N PRO A 23 -20.72 -7.56 -3.57
CA PRO A 23 -20.64 -6.59 -2.48
C PRO A 23 -19.67 -6.99 -1.37
N VAL A 24 -19.49 -8.29 -1.11
CA VAL A 24 -18.52 -8.78 -0.12
C VAL A 24 -17.08 -8.55 -0.61
N ASN A 25 -16.83 -8.78 -1.90
CA ASN A 25 -15.52 -8.50 -2.49
C ASN A 25 -15.22 -6.99 -2.48
N ILE A 26 -16.18 -6.15 -2.88
CA ILE A 26 -16.03 -4.69 -2.81
C ILE A 26 -15.70 -4.26 -1.38
N PHE A 27 -16.39 -4.81 -0.37
CA PHE A 27 -16.10 -4.52 1.04
C PHE A 27 -14.68 -4.93 1.47
N ILE A 28 -14.22 -6.12 1.07
CA ILE A 28 -12.86 -6.60 1.32
C ILE A 28 -11.82 -5.65 0.71
N HIS A 29 -12.05 -5.18 -0.52
CA HIS A 29 -11.20 -4.18 -1.18
C HIS A 29 -11.20 -2.86 -0.43
N MET A 30 -12.36 -2.36 -0.03
CA MET A 30 -12.46 -1.14 0.76
C MET A 30 -11.71 -1.21 2.09
N LEU A 31 -11.79 -2.37 2.76
CA LEU A 31 -11.18 -2.58 4.05
C LEU A 31 -9.66 -2.63 3.98
N PHE A 32 -9.08 -3.30 2.97
CA PHE A 32 -7.65 -3.63 2.98
C PHE A 32 -6.77 -2.81 2.05
N VAL A 33 -7.30 -2.13 1.02
CA VAL A 33 -6.45 -1.38 0.06
C VAL A 33 -5.69 -0.23 0.75
N TRP A 34 -6.34 0.55 1.60
CA TRP A 34 -5.69 1.65 2.32
C TRP A 34 -4.68 1.16 3.38
N PRO A 35 -4.99 0.13 4.20
CA PRO A 35 -3.98 -0.51 5.05
C PRO A 35 -2.77 -1.06 4.28
N ILE A 36 -2.94 -1.64 3.09
CA ILE A 36 -1.83 -2.08 2.23
C ILE A 36 -0.95 -0.89 1.83
N LEU A 37 -1.55 0.20 1.37
CA LEU A 37 -0.81 1.42 1.03
C LEU A 37 -0.04 1.97 2.24
N PHE A 38 -0.72 2.06 3.39
CA PHE A 38 -0.13 2.58 4.62
C PHE A 38 1.06 1.74 5.10
N THR A 39 0.87 0.42 5.21
CA THR A 39 1.94 -0.50 5.65
C THR A 39 3.09 -0.56 4.64
N PHE A 40 2.82 -0.35 3.35
CA PHE A 40 3.87 -0.21 2.33
C PHE A 40 4.69 1.07 2.52
N LEU A 41 4.04 2.20 2.82
CA LEU A 41 4.73 3.45 3.16
C LEU A 41 5.58 3.30 4.43
N MET A 42 5.12 2.53 5.42
CA MET A 42 5.93 2.19 6.59
C MET A 42 7.19 1.39 6.24
N LEU A 43 7.11 0.44 5.31
CA LEU A 43 8.30 -0.27 4.81
C LEU A 43 9.25 0.70 4.09
N LEU A 44 8.72 1.62 3.28
CA LEU A 44 9.52 2.62 2.58
C LEU A 44 10.17 3.66 3.52
N HIS A 45 9.65 3.86 4.73
CA HIS A 45 10.23 4.79 5.71
C HIS A 45 11.71 4.48 6.02
N PHE A 46 12.10 3.20 5.98
CA PHE A 46 13.47 2.76 6.25
C PHE A 46 14.43 2.87 5.07
N THR A 47 13.94 3.36 3.93
CA THR A 47 14.81 3.66 2.79
C THR A 47 15.65 4.90 3.06
N PRO A 48 16.90 4.96 2.56
CA PRO A 48 17.76 6.13 2.75
C PRO A 48 17.09 7.42 2.22
N PRO A 49 17.36 8.57 2.85
CA PRO A 49 16.91 9.87 2.32
C PRO A 49 17.41 10.07 0.89
N LEU A 50 16.52 10.55 0.01
CA LEU A 50 16.89 10.89 -1.38
C LEU A 50 17.54 12.27 -1.46
N PHE A 51 17.25 13.16 -0.51
CA PHE A 51 17.76 14.51 -0.43
C PHE A 51 18.32 14.78 0.97
N SER A 52 19.47 15.45 1.05
CA SER A 52 20.03 15.90 2.33
C SER A 52 19.29 17.15 2.80
N ILE A 53 18.54 17.02 3.91
CA ILE A 53 17.71 18.09 4.50
C ILE A 53 18.53 19.31 4.96
N SER A 54 19.85 19.16 5.14
CA SER A 54 20.77 20.27 5.46
C SER A 54 20.74 21.40 4.42
N GLN A 55 20.28 21.14 3.19
CA GLN A 55 20.09 22.17 2.15
C GLN A 55 18.85 23.06 2.38
N PHE A 56 17.91 22.63 3.21
CA PHE A 56 16.63 23.31 3.47
C PHE A 56 16.51 23.89 4.89
N GLY A 57 17.57 23.80 5.71
CA GLY A 57 17.62 24.43 7.03
C GLY A 57 16.71 23.79 8.11
N LEU A 58 16.19 22.58 7.89
CA LEU A 58 15.51 21.81 8.93
C LEU A 58 16.51 20.97 9.74
N GLU A 59 16.47 21.07 11.06
CA GLU A 59 17.37 20.37 11.98
C GLU A 59 17.24 18.83 11.91
N ASN A 60 18.30 18.12 12.29
CA ASN A 60 18.48 16.66 12.17
C ASN A 60 17.52 15.76 12.99
N ASN A 61 16.50 16.32 13.66
CA ASN A 61 15.49 15.59 14.43
C ASN A 61 14.16 15.42 13.67
N THR A 62 14.17 15.53 12.34
CA THR A 62 12.94 15.45 11.55
C THR A 62 12.40 14.03 11.50
N VAL A 63 11.24 13.86 12.14
CA VAL A 63 10.38 12.68 11.99
C VAL A 63 10.01 12.42 10.51
N ILE A 64 10.00 13.47 9.69
CA ILE A 64 9.68 13.42 8.27
C ILE A 64 10.96 13.23 7.45
N VAL A 65 11.02 12.13 6.70
CA VAL A 65 12.16 11.77 5.85
C VAL A 65 11.75 11.82 4.38
N PHE A 66 12.48 12.60 3.57
CA PHE A 66 12.26 12.67 2.12
C PHE A 66 12.95 11.51 1.41
N ASN A 67 12.38 10.32 1.53
CA ASN A 67 12.85 9.09 0.92
C ASN A 67 11.91 8.59 -0.19
N PHE A 68 12.02 7.32 -0.58
CA PHE A 68 11.12 6.74 -1.58
C PHE A 68 9.64 6.76 -1.17
N GLY A 69 9.32 6.74 0.13
CA GLY A 69 7.95 6.89 0.62
C GLY A 69 7.35 8.27 0.30
N PHE A 70 8.15 9.33 0.40
CA PHE A 70 7.73 10.67 0.00
C PHE A 70 7.53 10.76 -1.52
N LEU A 71 8.48 10.26 -2.31
CA LEU A 71 8.37 10.27 -3.77
C LEU A 71 7.15 9.49 -4.26
N PHE A 72 6.91 8.32 -3.68
CA PHE A 72 5.74 7.50 -3.96
C PHE A 72 4.44 8.26 -3.67
N THR A 73 4.36 8.88 -2.49
CA THR A 73 3.23 9.72 -2.08
C THR A 73 2.99 10.88 -3.05
N LEU A 74 4.06 11.56 -3.48
CA LEU A 74 3.97 12.68 -4.43
C LEU A 74 3.43 12.22 -5.78
N VAL A 75 3.93 11.09 -6.31
CA VAL A 75 3.45 10.51 -7.57
C VAL A 75 1.97 10.16 -7.48
N TYR A 76 1.54 9.49 -6.40
CA TYR A 76 0.13 9.14 -6.17
C TYR A 76 -0.75 10.38 -6.05
N ALA A 77 -0.34 11.37 -5.26
CA ALA A 77 -1.09 12.61 -5.07
C ALA A 77 -1.27 13.38 -6.39
N LEU A 78 -0.20 13.54 -7.17
CA LEU A 78 -0.25 14.20 -8.48
C LEU A 78 -1.14 13.43 -9.45
N PHE A 79 -0.96 12.11 -9.52
CA PHE A 79 -1.77 11.26 -10.39
C PHE A 79 -3.26 11.39 -10.04
N TYR A 80 -3.64 11.30 -8.76
CA TYR A 80 -5.03 11.39 -8.32
C TYR A 80 -5.65 12.75 -8.60
N VAL A 81 -4.96 13.85 -8.31
CA VAL A 81 -5.44 15.22 -8.62
C VAL A 81 -5.57 15.45 -10.14
N LEU A 82 -4.73 14.81 -10.96
CA LEU A 82 -4.89 14.84 -12.42
C LEU A 82 -6.06 13.97 -12.88
N PHE A 83 -6.30 12.85 -12.19
CA PHE A 83 -7.34 11.89 -12.52
C PHE A 83 -8.74 12.47 -12.28
N ASP A 84 -9.00 12.98 -11.08
CA ASP A 84 -10.19 13.75 -10.74
C ASP A 84 -9.84 14.90 -9.78
N LYS A 85 -10.28 16.13 -10.07
CA LYS A 85 -9.82 17.30 -9.29
C LYS A 85 -10.35 17.29 -7.86
N LYS A 86 -11.58 16.81 -7.63
CA LYS A 86 -12.22 16.87 -6.31
C LYS A 86 -11.88 15.64 -5.50
N ALA A 87 -12.30 14.45 -5.95
CA ALA A 87 -11.98 13.19 -5.29
C ALA A 87 -10.48 12.94 -5.22
N GLY A 88 -9.73 13.34 -6.27
CA GLY A 88 -8.28 13.19 -6.27
C GLY A 88 -7.56 14.12 -5.31
N SER A 89 -8.11 15.31 -5.02
CA SER A 89 -7.56 16.15 -3.95
C SER A 89 -7.77 15.53 -2.56
N VAL A 90 -8.93 14.91 -2.33
CA VAL A 90 -9.19 14.15 -1.09
C VAL A 90 -8.23 12.95 -0.99
N ALA A 91 -8.06 12.20 -2.08
CA ALA A 91 -7.12 11.08 -2.13
C ALA A 91 -5.67 11.52 -1.87
N ALA A 92 -5.25 12.64 -2.48
CA ALA A 92 -3.92 13.21 -2.28
C ALA A 92 -3.68 13.57 -0.81
N LEU A 93 -4.63 14.25 -0.16
CA LEU A 93 -4.55 14.58 1.26
C LEU A 93 -4.45 13.31 2.12
N LEU A 94 -5.21 12.26 1.79
CA LEU A 94 -5.15 10.99 2.49
C LEU A 94 -3.79 10.29 2.31
N CYS A 95 -3.23 10.30 1.09
CA CYS A 95 -1.88 9.77 0.83
C CYS A 95 -0.81 10.51 1.65
N PHE A 96 -0.86 11.84 1.70
CA PHE A 96 0.06 12.63 2.54
C PHE A 96 -0.13 12.36 4.04
N ALA A 97 -1.38 12.22 4.50
CA ALA A 97 -1.65 11.84 5.88
C ALA A 97 -1.09 10.46 6.20
N CYS A 98 -1.30 9.46 5.34
CA CYS A 98 -0.71 8.13 5.47
C CYS A 98 0.81 8.19 5.53
N TRP A 99 1.45 8.98 4.66
CA TRP A 99 2.90 9.15 4.68
C TRP A 99 3.40 9.77 5.98
N VAL A 100 2.83 10.90 6.41
CA VAL A 100 3.22 11.56 7.67
C VAL A 100 3.05 10.62 8.86
N VAL A 101 1.89 9.96 8.97
CA VAL A 101 1.62 9.01 10.06
C VAL A 101 2.56 7.82 9.99
N SER A 102 2.85 7.29 8.80
CA SER A 102 3.79 6.19 8.61
C SER A 102 5.21 6.57 9.04
N SER A 103 5.64 7.81 8.80
CA SER A 103 6.95 8.30 9.22
C SER A 103 7.01 8.55 10.74
N CYS A 104 5.95 9.10 11.34
CA CYS A 104 5.83 9.21 12.80
C CYS A 104 5.92 7.84 13.48
N LEU A 105 5.12 6.90 13.00
CA LEU A 105 5.04 5.57 13.57
C LEU A 105 6.31 4.74 13.28
N GLY A 106 6.92 4.90 12.10
CA GLY A 106 8.19 4.30 11.74
C GLY A 106 9.33 4.70 12.67
N ASN A 107 9.41 5.98 13.03
CA ASN A 107 10.38 6.48 13.99
C ASN A 107 10.09 6.03 15.43
N TYR A 108 8.80 5.97 15.83
CA TYR A 108 8.42 5.51 17.16
C TYR A 108 8.69 4.02 17.37
N LEU A 109 8.32 3.17 16.40
CA LEU A 109 8.42 1.72 16.52
C LEU A 109 9.87 1.21 16.41
N GLY A 110 10.78 1.98 15.81
CA GLY A 110 12.18 1.59 15.64
C GLY A 110 12.30 0.22 14.96
N TYR A 111 12.05 0.15 13.66
CA TYR A 111 11.97 -1.14 12.97
C TYR A 111 13.32 -1.86 13.05
N SER A 112 13.30 -3.04 13.66
CA SER A 112 14.35 -4.03 13.53
C SER A 112 14.29 -4.54 12.10
N VAL A 113 15.16 -3.99 11.25
CA VAL A 113 15.53 -4.65 10.01
C VAL A 113 16.34 -5.86 10.49
N ALA A 114 15.72 -7.03 10.64
CA ALA A 114 16.46 -8.30 10.80
C ALA A 114 17.32 -8.64 9.55
N TRP A 115 17.30 -7.75 8.56
CA TRP A 115 18.17 -7.69 7.38
C TRP A 115 19.20 -6.55 7.47
N LYS A 116 19.41 -5.94 8.65
CA LYS A 116 20.77 -5.53 9.01
C LYS A 116 21.52 -6.84 9.05
N GLU A 117 22.00 -7.22 7.86
CA GLU A 117 23.02 -8.21 7.59
C GLU A 117 23.84 -8.40 8.87
N LEU A 118 24.11 -9.62 9.34
CA LEU A 118 24.97 -10.53 8.58
C LEU A 118 26.26 -9.83 8.05
N HIS A 119 26.57 -8.64 8.56
CA HIS A 119 27.90 -8.07 8.64
C HIS A 119 28.57 -8.75 9.83
N LEU A 120 29.02 -9.97 9.58
CA LEU A 120 30.27 -10.49 10.09
C LEU A 120 30.60 -10.13 11.56
N GLU A 121 29.76 -10.50 12.52
CA GLU A 121 30.28 -11.02 13.78
C GLU A 121 30.54 -12.53 13.62
N LYS A 122 31.42 -12.86 12.67
CA LYS A 122 32.45 -13.83 13.00
C LYS A 122 33.46 -13.08 13.87
N SER A 123 33.08 -12.77 15.11
CA SER A 123 34.05 -12.64 16.18
C SER A 123 34.63 -14.04 16.40
N TRP A 124 35.52 -14.41 15.48
CA TRP A 124 36.48 -15.47 15.63
C TRP A 124 37.25 -15.14 16.90
N CYS A 125 36.95 -15.84 17.99
CA CYS A 125 37.73 -15.81 19.23
C CYS A 125 38.80 -16.90 19.10
N PRO A 126 40.07 -16.56 18.85
CA PRO A 126 41.09 -17.55 18.54
C PRO A 126 42.17 -17.46 19.60
N SER A 127 41.83 -17.81 20.84
CA SER A 127 42.83 -18.12 21.85
C SER A 127 42.14 -18.65 23.09
N PHE A 128 41.96 -19.97 23.12
CA PHE A 128 42.16 -20.71 24.35
C PHE A 128 43.60 -20.45 24.81
N ASN A 129 43.77 -19.61 25.82
CA ASN A 129 44.93 -19.71 26.68
C ASN A 129 44.44 -20.12 28.07
N LEU A 130 44.91 -21.31 28.44
CA LEU A 130 44.84 -21.92 29.75
C LEU A 130 45.55 -20.99 30.75
N ILE A 131 45.02 -20.89 31.98
CA ILE A 131 45.54 -20.22 33.19
C ILE A 131 44.90 -18.83 33.46
N GLY A 132 44.15 -18.73 34.57
CA GLY A 132 43.92 -17.44 35.25
C GLY A 132 42.56 -17.25 35.93
N TYR A 133 42.45 -17.80 37.13
CA TYR A 133 41.51 -17.51 38.22
C TYR A 133 40.84 -16.09 38.28
N PHE A 134 39.55 -16.09 38.66
CA PHE A 134 38.74 -15.02 39.26
C PHE A 134 38.49 -13.70 38.48
N ALA A 135 37.27 -13.58 37.95
CA ALA A 135 36.48 -12.35 38.04
C ALA A 135 35.00 -12.73 38.19
N LEU A 136 34.46 -12.44 39.38
CA LEU A 136 33.08 -12.61 39.77
C LEU A 136 32.14 -11.70 38.96
N ASP A 137 31.02 -12.29 38.53
CA ASP A 137 29.66 -11.75 38.55
C ASP A 137 29.49 -10.24 38.35
N ASN A 138 29.09 -9.86 37.13
CA ASN A 138 28.00 -8.92 36.87
C ASN A 138 27.71 -8.85 35.36
N CYS A 139 27.42 -9.99 34.75
CA CYS A 139 26.58 -9.94 33.55
C CYS A 139 25.15 -9.94 34.05
N SER A 140 24.65 -8.74 34.40
CA SER A 140 23.21 -8.52 34.32
C SER A 140 22.85 -8.88 32.89
N ALA A 141 22.31 -10.08 32.69
CA ALA A 141 21.41 -10.35 31.60
C ALA A 141 20.24 -9.39 31.80
N VAL A 142 20.45 -8.12 31.45
CA VAL A 142 19.41 -7.30 30.89
C VAL A 142 19.00 -8.12 29.69
N GLY A 143 17.98 -8.95 29.89
CA GLY A 143 17.17 -9.42 28.80
C GLY A 143 16.74 -8.15 28.10
N VAL A 144 17.50 -7.74 27.09
CA VAL A 144 17.03 -6.84 26.06
C VAL A 144 15.86 -7.64 25.53
N VAL A 145 14.67 -7.32 26.04
CA VAL A 145 13.43 -7.64 25.35
C VAL A 145 13.67 -7.05 23.98
N SER A 146 14.07 -7.92 23.04
CA SER A 146 14.22 -7.55 21.65
C SER A 146 12.92 -6.82 21.32
N PRO A 147 12.97 -5.56 20.87
CA PRO A 147 11.74 -4.86 20.52
C PRO A 147 11.03 -5.76 19.53
N GLN A 148 9.85 -6.27 19.91
CA GLN A 148 9.03 -7.12 19.06
C GLN A 148 8.89 -6.36 17.75
N SER A 149 9.50 -6.90 16.69
CA SER A 149 9.99 -6.09 15.60
C SER A 149 8.80 -5.48 14.87
N GLY A 150 8.68 -4.16 14.83
CA GLY A 150 7.60 -3.48 14.09
C GLY A 150 7.49 -3.96 12.63
N THR A 151 8.60 -4.47 12.09
CA THR A 151 8.72 -5.12 10.79
C THR A 151 7.86 -6.38 10.67
N GLU A 152 7.91 -7.30 11.64
CA GLU A 152 7.10 -8.53 11.61
C GLU A 152 5.61 -8.22 11.57
N VAL A 153 5.16 -7.25 12.38
CA VAL A 153 3.75 -6.84 12.43
C VAL A 153 3.31 -6.24 11.09
N VAL A 154 4.14 -5.39 10.48
CA VAL A 154 3.86 -4.79 9.16
C VAL A 154 3.83 -5.83 8.05
N LEU A 155 4.77 -6.77 8.06
CA LEU A 155 4.81 -7.84 7.07
C LEU A 155 3.62 -8.79 7.23
N ALA A 156 3.26 -9.14 8.47
CA ALA A 156 2.05 -9.91 8.75
C ALA A 156 0.80 -9.19 8.27
N ALA A 157 0.69 -7.88 8.52
CA ALA A 157 -0.42 -7.06 8.03
C ALA A 157 -0.50 -7.04 6.50
N GLN A 158 0.63 -6.87 5.80
CA GLN A 158 0.69 -6.98 4.35
C GLN A 158 0.18 -8.33 3.86
N LEU A 159 0.70 -9.43 4.41
CA LEU A 159 0.29 -10.79 4.03
C LEU A 159 -1.21 -11.03 4.25
N ILE A 160 -1.74 -10.63 5.41
CA ILE A 160 -3.17 -10.79 5.73
C ILE A 160 -4.03 -9.98 4.77
N CYS A 161 -3.68 -8.71 4.54
CA CYS A 161 -4.46 -7.82 3.67
C CYS A 161 -4.46 -8.34 2.22
N TRP A 162 -3.30 -8.69 1.67
CA TRP A 162 -3.19 -9.27 0.32
C TRP A 162 -3.92 -10.61 0.20
N THR A 163 -3.82 -11.47 1.22
CA THR A 163 -4.58 -12.74 1.24
C THR A 163 -6.07 -12.47 1.19
N GLY A 164 -6.56 -11.47 1.94
CA GLY A 164 -7.94 -11.01 1.86
C GLY A 164 -8.34 -10.59 0.45
N GLN A 165 -7.53 -9.75 -0.22
CA GLN A 165 -7.79 -9.32 -1.61
C GLN A 165 -7.90 -10.51 -2.58
N PHE A 166 -6.96 -11.45 -2.51
CA PHE A 166 -6.96 -12.61 -3.42
C PHE A 166 -8.09 -13.60 -3.12
N LEU A 167 -8.41 -13.84 -1.85
CA LEU A 167 -9.55 -14.66 -1.46
C LEU A 167 -10.87 -14.01 -1.89
N GLY A 168 -10.96 -12.69 -1.81
CA GLY A 168 -12.09 -11.91 -2.30
C GLY A 168 -12.41 -12.22 -3.76
N HIS A 169 -11.41 -12.06 -4.63
CA HIS A 169 -11.52 -12.41 -6.04
C HIS A 169 -11.80 -13.90 -6.29
N GLY A 170 -11.07 -14.79 -5.62
CA GLY A 170 -11.19 -16.23 -5.85
C GLY A 170 -12.55 -16.81 -5.44
N LEU A 171 -13.02 -16.46 -4.24
CA LEU A 171 -14.24 -17.03 -3.66
C LEU A 171 -15.51 -16.36 -4.18
N PHE A 172 -15.51 -15.03 -4.31
CA PHE A 172 -16.74 -14.27 -4.60
C PHE A 172 -16.89 -13.92 -6.08
N GLU A 173 -15.83 -13.47 -6.75
CA GLU A 173 -15.88 -13.13 -8.18
C GLU A 173 -15.66 -14.36 -9.07
N LYS A 174 -15.02 -15.41 -8.54
CA LYS A 174 -14.64 -16.63 -9.29
C LYS A 174 -13.86 -16.29 -10.57
N ARG A 175 -13.07 -15.22 -10.50
CA ARG A 175 -12.27 -14.65 -11.57
C ARG A 175 -10.88 -14.36 -11.05
N ALA A 176 -9.88 -14.47 -11.93
CA ALA A 176 -8.54 -14.04 -11.60
C ALA A 176 -8.51 -12.54 -11.25
N PRO A 177 -7.62 -12.12 -10.33
CA PRO A 177 -7.51 -10.72 -9.95
C PRO A 177 -7.09 -9.86 -11.14
N ALA A 178 -7.59 -8.62 -11.17
CA ALA A 178 -7.25 -7.63 -12.21
C ALA A 178 -5.74 -7.34 -12.32
N LEU A 179 -4.96 -7.69 -11.29
CA LEU A 179 -3.50 -7.63 -11.27
C LEU A 179 -2.86 -8.28 -12.51
N LEU A 180 -3.42 -9.39 -12.99
CA LEU A 180 -2.87 -10.13 -14.13
C LEU A 180 -3.21 -9.48 -15.48
N ASP A 181 -4.22 -8.63 -15.52
CA ASP A 181 -4.73 -8.00 -16.74
C ASP A 181 -4.28 -6.54 -16.88
N ASN A 182 -4.15 -5.81 -15.76
CA ASN A 182 -3.76 -4.41 -15.74
C ASN A 182 -3.03 -4.02 -14.44
N LEU A 183 -1.69 -4.11 -14.48
CA LEU A 183 -0.81 -3.82 -13.35
C LEU A 183 -0.95 -2.38 -12.83
N ALA A 184 -1.06 -1.40 -13.74
CA ALA A 184 -1.20 0.00 -13.37
C ALA A 184 -2.51 0.24 -12.61
N GLN A 185 -3.60 -0.39 -13.04
CA GLN A 185 -4.87 -0.29 -12.34
C GLN A 185 -4.83 -0.96 -10.96
N ALA A 186 -4.18 -2.12 -10.86
CA ALA A 186 -4.07 -2.86 -9.60
C ALA A 186 -3.24 -2.12 -8.54
N PHE A 187 -2.13 -1.47 -8.92
CA PHE A 187 -1.26 -0.80 -7.94
C PHE A 187 -1.51 0.70 -7.81
N LEU A 188 -1.65 1.43 -8.93
CA LEU A 188 -1.76 2.89 -8.91
C LEU A 188 -3.21 3.33 -8.69
N MET A 189 -4.18 2.72 -9.36
CA MET A 189 -5.57 3.23 -9.36
C MET A 189 -6.45 2.66 -8.23
N ALA A 190 -6.11 1.50 -7.67
CA ALA A 190 -6.94 0.82 -6.68
C ALA A 190 -7.28 1.68 -5.43
N PRO A 191 -6.32 2.39 -4.78
CA PRO A 191 -6.67 3.24 -3.63
C PRO A 191 -7.65 4.36 -3.99
N PHE A 192 -7.49 4.95 -5.17
CA PHE A 192 -8.41 5.97 -5.65
C PHE A 192 -9.80 5.41 -5.93
N PHE A 193 -9.93 4.23 -6.54
CA PHE A 193 -11.24 3.62 -6.82
C PHE A 193 -11.98 3.22 -5.55
N VAL A 194 -11.27 2.67 -4.56
CA VAL A 194 -11.86 2.39 -3.25
C VAL A 194 -12.37 3.67 -2.58
N LEU A 195 -11.62 4.78 -2.66
CA LEU A 195 -12.10 6.06 -2.16
C LEU A 195 -13.31 6.56 -2.95
N LEU A 196 -13.28 6.45 -4.27
CA LEU A 196 -14.39 6.88 -5.12
C LEU A 196 -15.67 6.09 -4.82
N GLU A 197 -15.55 4.78 -4.60
CA GLU A 197 -16.64 3.91 -4.14
C GLU A 197 -17.20 4.39 -2.79
N ALA A 198 -16.32 4.66 -1.82
CA ALA A 198 -16.73 5.17 -0.51
C ALA A 198 -17.41 6.55 -0.62
N LEU A 199 -16.89 7.44 -1.48
CA LEU A 199 -17.49 8.76 -1.72
C LEU A 199 -18.87 8.66 -2.38
N GLN A 200 -19.05 7.70 -3.31
CA GLN A 200 -20.35 7.40 -3.90
C GLN A 200 -21.33 6.88 -2.85
N MET A 201 -20.95 5.89 -2.05
CA MET A 201 -21.85 5.30 -1.05
C MET A 201 -22.20 6.24 0.09
N LEU A 202 -21.25 7.05 0.58
CA LEU A 202 -21.44 7.87 1.78
C LEU A 202 -21.96 9.27 1.47
N PHE A 203 -21.59 9.83 0.31
CA PHE A 203 -21.87 11.23 -0.03
C PHE A 203 -22.60 11.41 -1.37
N ASN A 204 -22.98 10.30 -2.04
CA ASN A 204 -23.57 10.31 -3.37
C ASN A 204 -22.74 11.15 -4.37
N TYR A 205 -21.42 11.10 -4.22
CA TYR A 205 -20.48 11.88 -5.03
C TYR A 205 -20.38 11.33 -6.45
N GLU A 206 -20.50 12.21 -7.44
CA GLU A 206 -20.19 11.90 -8.83
C GLU A 206 -19.11 12.87 -9.37
N PRO A 207 -18.08 12.39 -10.08
CA PRO A 207 -17.10 13.23 -10.78
C PRO A 207 -17.76 14.24 -11.74
N TYR A 208 -18.83 13.83 -12.42
CA TYR A 208 -19.67 14.68 -13.25
C TYR A 208 -21.10 14.10 -13.32
N PRO A 209 -22.13 14.89 -13.68
CA PRO A 209 -23.51 14.41 -13.71
C PRO A 209 -23.75 13.24 -14.67
N GLY A 210 -24.33 12.15 -14.18
CA GLY A 210 -24.59 10.95 -14.98
C GLY A 210 -23.41 9.98 -15.03
N PHE A 211 -22.36 10.22 -14.25
CA PHE A 211 -21.21 9.34 -14.14
C PHE A 211 -21.63 7.92 -13.70
N HIS A 212 -22.45 7.80 -12.65
CA HIS A 212 -22.81 6.48 -12.12
C HIS A 212 -23.63 5.67 -13.14
N SER A 213 -24.56 6.29 -13.85
CA SER A 213 -25.32 5.61 -14.92
C SER A 213 -24.43 5.15 -16.07
N ASN A 214 -23.47 5.97 -16.49
CA ASN A 214 -22.54 5.62 -17.57
C ASN A 214 -21.61 4.48 -17.17
N VAL A 215 -21.04 4.56 -15.94
CA VAL A 215 -20.19 3.50 -15.38
C VAL A 215 -20.97 2.20 -15.27
N LYS A 216 -22.19 2.22 -14.71
CA LYS A 216 -23.01 1.03 -14.58
C LYS A 216 -23.29 0.36 -15.93
N ALA A 217 -23.67 1.15 -16.94
CA ALA A 217 -23.91 0.63 -18.29
C ALA A 217 -22.66 -0.04 -18.89
N ARG A 218 -21.46 0.54 -18.65
CA ARG A 218 -20.19 -0.06 -19.08
C ARG A 218 -19.83 -1.32 -18.31
N VAL A 219 -20.00 -1.32 -16.99
CA VAL A 219 -19.77 -2.50 -16.14
C VAL A 219 -20.62 -3.68 -16.63
N GLU A 220 -21.91 -3.45 -16.88
CA GLU A 220 -22.82 -4.46 -17.40
C GLU A 220 -22.37 -4.98 -18.78
N ALA A 221 -21.94 -4.09 -19.68
CA ALA A 221 -21.40 -4.46 -20.98
C ALA A 221 -20.11 -5.31 -20.88
N ASP A 222 -19.16 -4.88 -20.05
CA ASP A 222 -17.88 -5.55 -19.86
C ASP A 222 -18.03 -6.94 -19.22
N ILE A 223 -18.95 -7.07 -18.24
CA ILE A 223 -19.29 -8.37 -17.64
C ILE A 223 -19.91 -9.30 -18.69
N LYS A 224 -20.84 -8.81 -19.50
CA LYS A 224 -21.48 -9.59 -20.56
C LYS A 224 -20.46 -10.07 -21.60
N GLU A 225 -19.59 -9.17 -22.07
CA GLU A 225 -18.53 -9.53 -23.02
C GLU A 225 -17.59 -10.61 -22.44
N TRP A 226 -17.23 -10.50 -21.16
CA TRP A 226 -16.41 -11.51 -20.49
C TRP A 226 -17.11 -12.88 -20.40
N GLN A 227 -18.42 -12.89 -20.06
CA GLN A 227 -19.21 -14.13 -20.00
C GLN A 227 -19.30 -14.80 -21.38
N GLU A 228 -19.56 -14.03 -22.44
CA GLU A 228 -19.60 -14.55 -23.81
C GLU A 228 -18.25 -15.13 -24.25
N LYS A 229 -17.15 -14.43 -23.96
CA LYS A 229 -15.79 -14.93 -24.24
C LYS A 229 -15.50 -16.22 -23.48
N LYS A 230 -15.97 -16.34 -22.23
CA LYS A 230 -15.80 -17.55 -21.43
C LYS A 230 -16.59 -18.72 -22.01
N GLN A 231 -17.84 -18.51 -22.43
CA GLN A 231 -18.66 -19.54 -23.08
C GLN A 231 -18.02 -20.03 -24.39
N LYS A 232 -17.51 -19.12 -25.23
CA LYS A 232 -16.82 -19.46 -26.49
C LYS A 232 -15.54 -20.29 -26.30
N LYS A 233 -14.88 -20.20 -25.14
CA LYS A 233 -13.69 -21.02 -24.82
C LYS A 233 -14.02 -22.42 -24.31
N ILE A 234 -15.26 -22.62 -23.84
CA ILE A 234 -15.74 -23.89 -23.27
C ILE A 234 -16.47 -24.71 -24.35
N SER A 235 -17.10 -24.04 -25.31
CA SER A 235 -17.65 -24.65 -26.53
C SER A 235 -16.55 -25.08 -27.51
#